data_AF-A0A3L7T1K1-F1
#
_entry.id   AF-A0A3L7T1K1-F1
#
_cell.length_a   1.000
_cell.length_b   1.000
_cell.length_c   1.000
_cell.angle_alpha   90.00
_cell.angle_beta   90.00
_cell.angle_gamma   90.00
#
_symmetry.space_group_name_H-M   'P 1'
#
loop_
_entity.id
_entity.type
_entity.pdbx_description
1 polymer ?
#
loop_
_entity_poly.entity_id
_entity_poly.type
_entity_poly.pdbx_seq_one_letter_code
_entity_poly.pdbx_strand_id
1 'polypeptide(L)'
;MIATAEVSVSSRNWSTNLKCIVERYHADTAAGGGENCAVSPSQADIDAMSKPARNASARTRASEDDTDVTSPFLGNGLAWLRAAWVLAAGGLAIVALALASFNSADPPTTAVAIPNSPPLNLCGKFGAAIAHRAYELFGIGVWMPICYIGTLLAFFAVGRPMTHPFVRLIGACVMMVAVGGLHNEWFPSIGPVTGYQAGIVPMSLSLELHEHFGVGASLLFLMMLGVGAIVMADTIVAMLPAALANSFEFLSPIWKTDWSSATASLRERFSSIFPQPALATPTRTPRARRTAAA
;
A
#
# COMPACT_ATOMS: atom_id res chain seq x y z
N MET A 1 -38.39 31.04 16.62
CA MET A 1 -37.85 31.16 15.25
C MET A 1 -36.53 30.43 15.17
N ILE A 2 -36.54 29.15 14.83
CA ILE A 2 -35.37 28.41 14.33
C ILE A 2 -35.92 27.41 13.31
N ALA A 3 -35.55 27.58 12.04
CA ALA A 3 -36.02 26.77 10.92
C ALA A 3 -35.15 25.51 10.79
N THR A 4 -35.80 24.35 10.82
CA THR A 4 -35.24 23.05 10.49
C THR A 4 -35.25 22.87 8.96
N ALA A 5 -34.08 22.82 8.33
CA ALA A 5 -33.96 22.46 6.92
C ALA A 5 -33.69 20.96 6.79
N GLU A 6 -34.73 20.20 6.43
CA GLU A 6 -34.61 18.82 5.98
C GLU A 6 -33.94 18.79 4.59
N VAL A 7 -32.81 18.10 4.49
CA VAL A 7 -32.16 17.79 3.21
C VAL A 7 -32.75 16.49 2.68
N SER A 8 -33.83 16.61 1.91
CA SER A 8 -34.41 15.51 1.12
C SER A 8 -33.51 15.21 -0.08
N VAL A 9 -32.55 14.29 0.10
CA VAL A 9 -31.73 13.74 -1.00
C VAL A 9 -32.62 12.87 -1.90
N SER A 10 -32.85 13.35 -3.12
CA SER A 10 -33.68 12.70 -4.14
C SER A 10 -33.10 11.35 -4.57
N SER A 11 -33.68 10.27 -4.04
CA SER A 11 -33.40 8.86 -4.40
C SER A 11 -33.72 8.53 -5.87
N ARG A 12 -34.40 9.42 -6.58
CA ARG A 12 -34.91 9.19 -7.95
C ARG A 12 -33.83 9.28 -9.03
N ASN A 13 -32.74 10.02 -8.78
CA ASN A 13 -31.64 10.19 -9.75
C ASN A 13 -30.61 9.05 -9.72
N TRP A 14 -30.55 8.29 -8.62
CA TRP A 14 -29.63 7.16 -8.46
C TRP A 14 -30.06 5.96 -9.33
N SER A 15 -31.37 5.67 -9.39
CA SER A 15 -31.89 4.55 -10.17
C SER A 15 -31.74 4.73 -11.68
N THR A 16 -31.77 5.98 -12.18
CA THR A 16 -31.70 6.27 -13.61
C THR A 16 -30.27 6.13 -14.14
N ASN A 17 -29.28 6.54 -13.35
CA ASN A 17 -27.86 6.39 -13.70
C ASN A 17 -27.42 4.92 -13.74
N LEU A 18 -27.91 4.08 -12.83
CA LEU A 18 -27.62 2.65 -12.84
C LEU A 18 -28.21 1.93 -14.05
N LYS A 19 -29.41 2.32 -14.51
CA LYS A 19 -30.01 1.74 -15.72
C LYS A 19 -29.20 2.08 -16.98
N CYS A 20 -28.74 3.32 -17.14
CA CYS A 20 -27.89 3.69 -18.28
C CYS A 20 -26.53 2.98 -18.28
N ILE A 21 -25.94 2.71 -17.11
CA ILE A 21 -24.66 2.01 -17.01
C ILE A 21 -24.82 0.52 -17.37
N VAL A 22 -25.91 -0.12 -16.92
CA VAL A 22 -26.20 -1.53 -17.24
C VAL A 22 -26.54 -1.72 -18.71
N GLU A 23 -27.34 -0.82 -19.31
CA GLU A 23 -27.66 -0.89 -20.75
C GLU A 23 -26.42 -0.70 -21.64
N ARG A 24 -25.48 0.16 -21.25
CA ARG A 24 -24.25 0.38 -22.01
C ARG A 24 -23.29 -0.82 -21.93
N TYR A 25 -23.28 -1.54 -20.80
CA TYR A 25 -22.48 -2.76 -20.63
C TYR A 25 -23.00 -3.94 -21.47
N HIS A 26 -24.33 -4.02 -21.64
CA HIS A 26 -24.97 -5.03 -22.49
C HIS A 26 -24.83 -4.74 -23.99
N ALA A 27 -24.73 -3.47 -24.40
CA ALA A 27 -24.50 -3.10 -25.79
C ALA A 27 -23.07 -3.45 -26.27
N ASP A 28 -22.06 -3.25 -25.41
CA ASP A 28 -20.66 -3.54 -25.75
C ASP A 28 -20.35 -5.05 -25.76
N THR A 29 -21.08 -5.85 -24.98
CA THR A 29 -20.94 -7.33 -25.02
C THR A 29 -21.64 -7.99 -26.20
N ALA A 30 -22.62 -7.31 -26.83
CA ALA A 30 -23.27 -7.80 -28.06
C ALA A 30 -22.45 -7.50 -29.33
N ALA A 31 -21.52 -6.53 -29.29
CA ALA A 31 -20.73 -6.10 -30.44
C ALA A 31 -19.37 -6.83 -30.59
N GLY A 32 -18.99 -7.70 -29.65
CA GLY A 32 -17.62 -8.23 -29.53
C GLY A 32 -17.49 -9.75 -29.54
N GLY A 33 -18.26 -10.47 -30.37
CA GLY A 33 -18.22 -11.94 -30.39
C GLY A 33 -18.36 -12.60 -31.76
N GLY A 34 -17.22 -12.94 -32.39
CA GLY A 34 -17.12 -14.14 -33.24
C GLY A 34 -16.56 -13.96 -34.65
N GLU A 35 -15.23 -13.95 -34.80
CA GLU A 35 -14.58 -14.34 -36.06
C GLU A 35 -13.57 -15.46 -35.79
N ASN A 36 -13.89 -16.66 -36.26
CA ASN A 36 -12.96 -17.71 -36.68
C ASN A 36 -13.75 -18.83 -37.36
N CYS A 37 -13.85 -18.79 -38.69
CA CYS A 37 -14.01 -20.02 -39.48
C CYS A 37 -13.45 -19.80 -40.89
N ALA A 38 -12.39 -20.54 -41.20
CA ALA A 38 -11.73 -20.56 -42.49
C ALA A 38 -12.57 -21.28 -43.56
N VAL A 39 -12.67 -20.73 -44.77
CA VAL A 39 -12.85 -21.47 -46.05
C VAL A 39 -12.19 -20.68 -47.19
N SER A 40 -11.32 -21.36 -47.95
CA SER A 40 -10.60 -20.89 -49.15
C SER A 40 -11.47 -20.93 -50.44
N PRO A 41 -11.03 -20.34 -51.58
CA PRO A 41 -11.89 -19.64 -52.53
C PRO A 41 -12.37 -20.51 -53.71
N SER A 42 -13.44 -20.06 -54.38
CA SER A 42 -13.77 -20.48 -55.74
C SER A 42 -13.93 -19.27 -56.66
N GLN A 43 -13.01 -19.20 -57.61
CA GLN A 43 -12.94 -18.30 -58.76
C GLN A 43 -13.95 -18.76 -59.84
N ALA A 44 -14.95 -17.93 -60.17
CA ALA A 44 -15.57 -17.86 -61.50
C ALA A 44 -16.65 -16.76 -61.54
N ASP A 45 -16.79 -16.16 -62.73
CA ASP A 45 -17.90 -15.31 -63.22
C ASP A 45 -17.85 -13.82 -62.82
N ILE A 46 -17.07 -12.99 -63.55
CA ILE A 46 -17.33 -12.37 -64.87
C ILE A 46 -18.12 -11.05 -64.74
N ASP A 47 -17.37 -9.96 -64.95
CA ASP A 47 -17.69 -8.74 -65.68
C ASP A 47 -19.13 -8.20 -65.70
N ALA A 48 -19.31 -7.03 -65.07
CA ALA A 48 -20.09 -5.95 -65.68
C ALA A 48 -19.55 -4.57 -65.25
N MET A 49 -19.15 -3.83 -66.27
CA MET A 49 -18.55 -2.51 -66.26
C MET A 49 -19.62 -1.40 -66.19
N SER A 50 -19.52 -0.49 -65.21
CA SER A 50 -20.02 0.89 -65.36
C SER A 50 -19.32 1.87 -64.38
N LYS A 51 -18.38 2.64 -64.91
CA LYS A 51 -17.87 3.92 -64.34
C LYS A 51 -18.92 5.04 -64.54
N PRO A 52 -18.69 6.30 -64.10
CA PRO A 52 -18.13 6.82 -62.83
C PRO A 52 -18.97 8.02 -62.31
N ALA A 53 -18.85 8.46 -61.05
CA ALA A 53 -18.99 9.89 -60.68
C ALA A 53 -18.85 10.16 -59.18
N ARG A 54 -18.04 11.19 -58.89
CA ARG A 54 -18.30 12.26 -57.90
C ARG A 54 -18.51 11.86 -56.43
N ASN A 55 -17.48 12.08 -55.63
CA ASN A 55 -17.48 13.09 -54.54
C ASN A 55 -16.32 12.81 -53.56
N ALA A 56 -15.09 13.11 -54.00
CA ALA A 56 -14.04 13.50 -53.09
C ALA A 56 -14.12 15.03 -52.93
N SER A 57 -13.95 15.51 -51.69
CA SER A 57 -13.73 16.92 -51.34
C SER A 57 -14.99 17.79 -51.13
N ALA A 58 -15.71 17.60 -50.01
CA ALA A 58 -16.52 18.63 -49.37
C ALA A 58 -17.04 18.21 -47.97
N ARG A 59 -16.15 17.97 -46.99
CA ARG A 59 -16.52 18.16 -45.57
C ARG A 59 -15.29 18.38 -44.69
N THR A 60 -14.53 19.40 -45.06
CA THR A 60 -13.61 20.07 -44.14
C THR A 60 -14.46 20.92 -43.18
N ARG A 61 -14.16 20.83 -41.87
CA ARG A 61 -14.50 21.82 -40.82
C ARG A 61 -15.98 22.07 -40.54
N ALA A 62 -16.54 21.28 -39.63
CA ALA A 62 -17.54 21.78 -38.70
C ALA A 62 -17.57 20.87 -37.45
N SER A 63 -17.55 21.51 -36.29
CA SER A 63 -17.67 20.93 -34.95
C SER A 63 -16.37 20.46 -34.26
N GLU A 64 -15.36 21.32 -34.32
CA GLU A 64 -14.36 21.47 -33.26
C GLU A 64 -14.91 22.55 -32.30
N ASP A 65 -16.02 22.25 -31.64
CA ASP A 65 -16.65 23.08 -30.60
C ASP A 65 -17.70 22.25 -29.84
N ASP A 66 -17.28 21.11 -29.26
CA ASP A 66 -18.02 20.51 -28.16
C ASP A 66 -17.34 20.99 -26.89
N THR A 67 -17.65 22.24 -26.54
CA THR A 67 -17.38 22.85 -25.26
C THR A 67 -17.97 21.95 -24.18
N ASP A 68 -17.14 21.06 -23.65
CA ASP A 68 -16.72 20.99 -22.25
C ASP A 68 -17.62 21.61 -21.15
N VAL A 69 -18.95 21.53 -21.24
CA VAL A 69 -19.87 21.98 -20.17
C VAL A 69 -20.04 20.89 -19.09
N THR A 70 -19.57 19.67 -19.34
CA THR A 70 -19.72 18.53 -18.41
C THR A 70 -18.44 18.21 -17.60
N SER A 71 -17.32 18.87 -17.90
CA SER A 71 -16.02 18.67 -17.23
C SER A 71 -15.80 19.36 -15.88
N PRO A 72 -16.51 20.45 -15.48
CA PRO A 72 -16.26 21.05 -14.17
C PRO A 72 -16.75 20.16 -13.02
N PHE A 73 -17.88 19.46 -13.24
CA PHE A 73 -18.51 18.66 -12.19
C PHE A 73 -17.76 17.36 -11.90
N LEU A 74 -17.17 16.72 -12.93
CA LEU A 74 -16.31 15.54 -12.75
C LEU A 74 -14.93 15.90 -12.20
N GLY A 75 -14.35 17.03 -12.64
CA GLY A 75 -13.03 17.51 -12.19
C GLY A 75 -13.01 17.88 -10.71
N ASN A 76 -14.05 18.57 -10.22
CA ASN A 76 -14.21 18.88 -8.80
C ASN A 76 -14.37 17.60 -7.97
N GLY A 77 -15.04 16.59 -8.52
CA GLY A 77 -15.21 15.25 -7.97
C GLY A 77 -13.89 14.56 -7.62
N LEU A 78 -12.96 14.54 -8.57
CA LEU A 78 -11.68 13.87 -8.37
C LEU A 78 -10.73 14.70 -7.48
N ALA A 79 -10.81 16.03 -7.54
CA ALA A 79 -10.02 16.92 -6.70
C ALA A 79 -10.38 16.78 -5.21
N TRP A 80 -11.67 16.71 -4.86
CA TRP A 80 -12.08 16.53 -3.46
C TRP A 80 -11.68 15.15 -2.93
N LEU A 81 -11.76 14.10 -3.75
CA LEU A 81 -11.32 12.74 -3.36
C LEU A 81 -9.83 12.71 -3.05
N ARG A 82 -9.00 13.37 -3.87
CA ARG A 82 -7.56 13.51 -3.62
C ARG A 82 -7.28 14.32 -2.36
N ALA A 83 -7.98 15.43 -2.17
CA ALA A 83 -7.85 16.24 -0.96
C ALA A 83 -8.24 15.43 0.30
N ALA A 84 -9.35 14.69 0.24
CA ALA A 84 -9.80 13.83 1.32
C ALA A 84 -8.79 12.72 1.62
N TRP A 85 -8.19 12.11 0.59
CA TRP A 85 -7.14 11.10 0.76
C TRP A 85 -5.89 11.69 1.41
N VAL A 86 -5.43 12.87 0.97
CA VAL A 86 -4.24 13.55 1.55
C VAL A 86 -4.50 13.92 3.02
N LEU A 87 -5.69 14.43 3.34
CA LEU A 87 -6.07 14.75 4.71
C LEU A 87 -6.15 13.49 5.58
N ALA A 88 -6.69 12.39 5.06
CA ALA A 88 -6.77 11.11 5.77
C ALA A 88 -5.37 10.51 6.01
N ALA A 89 -4.50 10.53 5.00
CA ALA A 89 -3.11 10.06 5.11
C ALA A 89 -2.28 10.92 6.07
N GLY A 90 -2.40 12.25 5.97
CA GLY A 90 -1.76 13.18 6.89
C GLY A 90 -2.27 13.01 8.32
N GLY A 91 -3.58 12.87 8.50
CA GLY A 91 -4.20 12.61 9.80
C GLY A 91 -3.73 11.31 10.42
N LEU A 92 -3.71 10.21 9.65
CA LEU A 92 -3.18 8.93 10.11
C LEU A 92 -1.71 9.03 10.48
N ALA A 93 -0.89 9.71 9.68
CA ALA A 93 0.53 9.90 9.97
C ALA A 93 0.75 10.70 11.27
N ILE A 94 -0.03 11.76 11.50
CA ILE A 94 0.00 12.53 12.75
C ILE A 94 -0.39 11.64 13.93
N VAL A 95 -1.46 10.84 13.81
CA VAL A 95 -1.89 9.92 14.87
C VAL A 95 -0.80 8.86 15.13
N ALA A 96 -0.30 8.19 14.09
CA ALA A 96 0.75 7.19 14.23
C ALA A 96 2.04 7.78 14.85
N LEU A 97 2.43 8.98 14.45
CA LEU A 97 3.59 9.67 15.01
C LEU A 97 3.35 10.08 16.47
N ALA A 98 2.15 10.51 16.81
CA ALA A 98 1.76 10.81 18.18
C ALA A 98 1.79 9.56 19.07
N LEU A 99 1.35 8.39 18.57
CA LEU A 99 1.45 7.12 19.28
C LEU A 99 2.88 6.61 19.40
N ALA A 100 3.70 6.76 18.35
CA ALA A 100 5.10 6.33 18.34
C ALA A 100 5.98 7.17 19.27
N SER A 101 5.73 8.49 19.33
CA SER A 101 6.46 9.43 20.18
C SER A 101 5.83 9.64 21.56
N PHE A 102 4.91 8.75 21.96
CA PHE A 102 4.24 8.85 23.25
C PHE A 102 5.22 8.66 24.41
N ASN A 103 5.11 9.54 25.41
CA ASN A 103 5.80 9.43 26.68
C ASN A 103 4.79 9.52 27.82
N SER A 104 4.86 8.60 28.78
CA SER A 104 3.93 8.56 29.92
C SER A 104 4.06 9.75 30.87
N ALA A 105 5.16 10.49 30.83
CA ALA A 105 5.36 11.72 31.60
C ALA A 105 4.81 12.99 30.90
N ASP A 106 4.29 12.87 29.67
CA ASP A 106 3.69 14.01 28.96
C ASP A 106 2.27 14.29 29.47
N PRO A 107 1.83 15.57 29.53
CA PRO A 107 0.45 15.91 29.86
C PRO A 107 -0.52 15.37 28.79
N PRO A 108 -1.67 14.74 29.15
CA PRO A 108 -2.15 14.42 30.50
C PRO A 108 -1.46 13.17 31.06
N THR A 109 -0.88 13.29 32.27
CA THR A 109 -0.25 12.15 32.95
C THR A 109 -0.79 12.00 34.37
N THR A 110 -0.98 10.74 34.76
CA THR A 110 -1.19 10.30 36.15
C THR A 110 0.00 9.49 36.67
N ALA A 111 1.03 9.29 35.82
CA ALA A 111 2.17 8.43 36.13
C ALA A 111 3.26 9.17 36.91
N VAL A 112 3.38 10.50 36.75
CA VAL A 112 4.44 11.31 37.36
C VAL A 112 3.84 12.57 38.01
N ALA A 113 4.35 12.95 39.18
CA ALA A 113 3.88 14.13 39.92
C ALA A 113 4.17 15.47 39.21
N ILE A 114 5.26 15.52 38.43
CA ILE A 114 5.67 16.70 37.64
C ILE A 114 5.72 16.30 36.16
N PRO A 115 4.77 16.75 35.33
CA PRO A 115 4.74 16.46 33.90
C PRO A 115 5.84 17.18 33.11
N ASN A 116 6.23 16.63 31.95
CA ASN A 116 7.14 17.29 31.03
C ASN A 116 6.54 18.60 30.47
N SER A 117 7.35 19.66 30.45
CA SER A 117 6.99 20.94 29.84
C SER A 117 8.22 21.57 29.16
N PRO A 118 8.32 21.57 27.82
CA PRO A 118 7.31 21.14 26.84
C PRO A 118 7.15 19.60 26.75
N PRO A 119 6.01 19.09 26.23
CA PRO A 119 5.83 17.65 25.98
C PRO A 119 6.87 17.10 25.00
N LEU A 120 7.30 15.86 25.21
CA LEU A 120 8.25 15.18 24.33
C LEU A 120 7.60 14.61 23.06
N ASN A 121 6.28 14.42 23.07
CA ASN A 121 5.51 14.02 21.89
C ASN A 121 5.73 15.00 20.72
N LEU A 122 6.08 14.45 19.55
CA LEU A 122 6.38 15.23 18.35
C LEU A 122 5.19 16.00 17.81
N CYS A 123 3.97 15.56 18.13
CA CYS A 123 2.72 16.22 17.78
C CYS A 123 2.20 17.18 18.88
N GLY A 124 3.03 17.46 19.88
CA GLY A 124 2.74 18.39 20.98
C GLY A 124 1.67 17.88 21.96
N LYS A 125 1.07 18.80 22.71
CA LYS A 125 0.07 18.49 23.77
C LYS A 125 -1.15 17.73 23.25
N PHE A 126 -1.62 18.08 22.06
CA PHE A 126 -2.80 17.44 21.47
C PHE A 126 -2.51 15.99 21.06
N GLY A 127 -1.37 15.74 20.42
CA GLY A 127 -0.91 14.38 20.10
C GLY A 127 -0.72 13.52 21.35
N ALA A 128 -0.09 14.09 22.39
CA ALA A 128 0.09 13.42 23.68
C ALA A 128 -1.26 13.01 24.30
N ALA A 129 -2.26 13.88 24.28
CA ALA A 129 -3.60 13.57 24.80
C ALA A 129 -4.31 12.45 24.02
N ILE A 130 -4.25 12.46 22.69
CA ILE A 130 -4.84 11.40 21.86
C ILE A 130 -4.13 10.07 22.12
N ALA A 131 -2.79 10.07 22.10
CA ALA A 131 -2.00 8.88 22.34
C ALA A 131 -2.25 8.30 23.74
N HIS A 132 -2.33 9.16 24.77
CA HIS A 132 -2.66 8.74 26.13
C HIS A 132 -4.00 8.00 26.18
N ARG A 133 -5.07 8.57 25.62
CA ARG A 133 -6.40 7.93 25.62
C ARG A 133 -6.45 6.65 24.78
N ALA A 134 -5.75 6.63 23.65
CA ALA A 134 -5.65 5.45 22.81
C ALA A 134 -4.97 4.28 23.54
N TYR A 135 -3.84 4.54 24.20
CA TYR A 135 -3.12 3.54 24.99
C TYR A 135 -3.86 3.16 26.28
N GLU A 136 -4.53 4.09 26.94
CA GLU A 136 -5.37 3.81 28.12
C GLU A 136 -6.53 2.86 27.78
N LEU A 137 -7.19 3.04 26.63
CA LEU A 137 -8.34 2.20 26.24
C LEU A 137 -7.92 0.86 25.64
N PHE A 138 -6.94 0.87 24.74
CA PHE A 138 -6.64 -0.27 23.85
C PHE A 138 -5.21 -0.80 23.97
N GLY A 139 -4.35 -0.11 24.74
CA GLY A 139 -2.94 -0.47 24.91
C GLY A 139 -2.20 -0.61 23.58
N ILE A 140 -1.24 -1.52 23.54
CA ILE A 140 -0.42 -1.77 22.35
C ILE A 140 -1.24 -2.29 21.14
N GLY A 141 -2.43 -2.84 21.39
CA GLY A 141 -3.31 -3.36 20.34
C GLY A 141 -3.77 -2.30 19.35
N VAL A 142 -3.78 -1.02 19.74
CA VAL A 142 -4.22 0.10 18.89
C VAL A 142 -3.46 0.20 17.56
N TRP A 143 -2.24 -0.34 17.50
CA TRP A 143 -1.45 -0.38 16.27
C TRP A 143 -2.10 -1.21 15.17
N MET A 144 -2.94 -2.20 15.51
CA MET A 144 -3.61 -3.07 14.52
C MET A 144 -4.54 -2.29 13.57
N PRO A 145 -5.52 -1.50 14.04
CA PRO A 145 -6.33 -0.66 13.17
C PRO A 145 -5.52 0.46 12.48
N ILE A 146 -4.47 0.99 13.10
CA ILE A 146 -3.59 1.99 12.45
C ILE A 146 -2.90 1.40 11.22
N CYS A 147 -2.33 0.19 11.35
CA CYS A 147 -1.74 -0.54 10.23
C CYS A 147 -2.79 -0.86 9.16
N TYR A 148 -3.99 -1.28 9.55
CA TYR A 148 -5.08 -1.54 8.61
C TYR A 148 -5.49 -0.29 7.84
N ILE A 149 -5.72 0.85 8.49
CA ILE A 149 -6.09 2.11 7.81
C ILE A 149 -4.94 2.57 6.90
N GLY A 150 -3.68 2.40 7.33
CA GLY A 150 -2.51 2.69 6.51
C GLY A 150 -2.48 1.85 5.23
N THR A 151 -2.72 0.53 5.34
CA THR A 151 -2.84 -0.33 4.16
C THR A 151 -4.01 0.07 3.26
N LEU A 152 -5.19 0.35 3.82
CA LEU A 152 -6.36 0.82 3.08
C LEU A 152 -6.05 2.10 2.27
N LEU A 153 -5.38 3.07 2.88
CA LEU A 153 -4.95 4.29 2.21
C LEU A 153 -3.93 4.02 1.10
N ALA A 154 -2.99 3.09 1.31
CA ALA A 154 -2.05 2.67 0.29
C ALA A 154 -2.75 2.00 -0.91
N PHE A 155 -3.74 1.14 -0.66
CA PHE A 155 -4.56 0.54 -1.73
C PHE A 155 -5.34 1.59 -2.53
N PHE A 156 -5.89 2.60 -1.86
CA PHE A 156 -6.54 3.72 -2.54
C PHE A 156 -5.56 4.56 -3.36
N ALA A 157 -4.31 4.73 -2.90
CA ALA A 157 -3.27 5.43 -3.66
C ALA A 157 -2.90 4.67 -4.95
N VAL A 158 -2.89 3.34 -4.90
CA VAL A 158 -2.65 2.47 -6.07
C VAL A 158 -3.87 2.40 -6.99
N GLY A 159 -5.04 2.90 -6.57
CA GLY A 159 -6.28 2.85 -7.35
C GLY A 159 -6.94 1.47 -7.40
N ARG A 160 -6.64 0.59 -6.43
CA ARG A 160 -7.26 -0.75 -6.36
C ARG A 160 -8.52 -0.72 -5.49
N PRO A 161 -9.65 -1.27 -5.97
CA PRO A 161 -10.86 -1.36 -5.16
C PRO A 161 -10.69 -2.42 -4.07
N MET A 162 -11.04 -2.07 -2.82
CA MET A 162 -11.13 -3.02 -1.72
C MET A 162 -12.56 -3.50 -1.53
N THR A 163 -12.75 -4.82 -1.58
CA THR A 163 -14.03 -5.46 -1.26
C THR A 163 -14.23 -5.47 0.26
N HIS A 164 -15.38 -4.95 0.70
CA HIS A 164 -15.85 -4.95 2.10
C HIS A 164 -14.85 -4.35 3.14
N PRO A 165 -14.48 -3.06 3.04
CA PRO A 165 -13.52 -2.44 3.97
C PRO A 165 -14.00 -2.42 5.43
N PHE A 166 -15.31 -2.41 5.67
CA PHE A 166 -15.88 -2.40 7.02
C PHE A 166 -15.72 -3.74 7.76
N VAL A 167 -15.93 -4.86 7.06
CA VAL A 167 -15.78 -6.20 7.68
C VAL A 167 -14.34 -6.43 8.12
N ARG A 168 -13.39 -5.93 7.33
CA ARG A 168 -11.96 -6.05 7.67
C ARG A 168 -11.54 -5.11 8.79
N LEU A 169 -12.16 -3.93 8.89
CA LEU A 169 -11.96 -3.05 10.03
C LEU A 169 -12.41 -3.76 11.32
N ILE A 170 -13.51 -4.51 11.28
CA ILE A 170 -13.94 -5.35 12.41
C ILE A 170 -12.86 -6.40 12.73
N GLY A 171 -12.29 -7.06 11.72
CA GLY A 171 -11.14 -7.96 11.90
C GLY A 171 -9.94 -7.28 12.59
N ALA A 172 -9.58 -6.07 12.18
CA ALA A 172 -8.50 -5.29 12.79
C ALA A 172 -8.82 -4.88 14.25
N CYS A 173 -10.08 -4.56 14.56
CA CYS A 173 -10.52 -4.30 15.93
C CYS A 173 -10.48 -5.57 16.81
N VAL A 174 -10.84 -6.72 16.25
CA VAL A 174 -10.72 -8.02 16.93
C VAL A 174 -9.25 -8.33 17.22
N MET A 175 -8.34 -8.10 16.25
CA MET A 175 -6.90 -8.22 16.46
C MET A 175 -6.38 -7.26 17.53
N MET A 176 -6.87 -6.01 17.56
CA MET A 176 -6.49 -5.03 18.59
C MET A 176 -6.78 -5.56 19.99
N VAL A 177 -7.99 -6.09 20.23
CA VAL A 177 -8.35 -6.67 21.54
C VAL A 177 -7.52 -7.91 21.82
N ALA A 178 -7.31 -8.80 20.84
CA ALA A 178 -6.54 -10.01 21.01
C ALA A 178 -5.07 -9.75 21.36
N VAL A 179 -4.42 -8.80 20.68
CA VAL A 179 -3.03 -8.40 20.94
C VAL A 179 -2.90 -7.74 22.31
N GLY A 180 -3.87 -6.89 22.70
CA GLY A 180 -3.91 -6.31 24.04
C GLY A 180 -4.05 -7.39 25.12
N GLY A 181 -4.96 -8.36 24.93
CA GLY A 181 -5.18 -9.43 25.91
C GLY A 181 -3.95 -10.34 26.04
N LEU A 182 -3.34 -10.69 24.91
CA LEU A 182 -2.09 -11.47 24.89
C LEU A 182 -0.94 -10.73 25.57
N HIS A 183 -0.86 -9.40 25.39
CA HIS A 183 0.11 -8.57 26.08
C HIS A 183 -0.08 -8.60 27.60
N ASN A 184 -1.32 -8.57 28.10
CA ASN A 184 -1.60 -8.71 29.54
C ASN A 184 -1.16 -10.08 30.09
N GLU A 185 -1.44 -11.16 29.36
CA GLU A 185 -1.12 -12.52 29.81
C GLU A 185 0.40 -12.80 29.81
N TRP A 186 1.10 -12.33 28.78
CA TRP A 186 2.53 -12.65 28.63
C TRP A 186 3.45 -11.62 29.28
N PHE A 187 3.04 -10.35 29.30
CA PHE A 187 3.86 -9.25 29.77
C PHE A 187 3.06 -8.29 30.67
N PRO A 188 2.51 -8.75 31.80
CA PRO A 188 1.64 -7.94 32.65
C PRO A 188 2.34 -6.73 33.26
N SER A 189 3.68 -6.71 33.35
CA SER A 189 4.42 -5.60 33.95
C SER A 189 4.82 -4.51 32.97
N ILE A 190 4.77 -4.79 31.65
CA ILE A 190 5.29 -3.91 30.61
C ILE A 190 4.12 -3.18 29.97
N GLY A 191 4.20 -1.87 29.83
CA GLY A 191 3.16 -1.13 29.12
C GLY A 191 3.42 0.37 29.05
N PRO A 192 2.76 1.07 28.11
CA PRO A 192 2.93 2.50 27.90
C PRO A 192 2.34 3.35 29.03
N VAL A 193 1.28 2.86 29.71
CA VAL A 193 0.58 3.60 30.77
C VAL A 193 0.56 2.76 32.05
N THR A 194 0.94 3.37 33.18
CA THR A 194 0.94 2.70 34.49
C THR A 194 -0.49 2.45 34.95
N GLY A 195 -0.74 1.27 35.53
CA GLY A 195 -2.08 0.84 35.97
C GLY A 195 -2.97 0.25 34.87
N TYR A 196 -2.70 0.56 33.59
CA TYR A 196 -3.46 0.06 32.44
C TYR A 196 -2.52 -0.39 31.31
N GLN A 197 -1.58 -1.31 31.62
CA GLN A 197 -0.48 -1.68 30.72
C GLN A 197 -0.96 -2.25 29.37
N ALA A 198 -2.01 -3.06 29.38
CA ALA A 198 -2.60 -3.63 28.18
C ALA A 198 -3.74 -2.79 27.58
N GLY A 199 -4.19 -1.74 28.26
CA GLY A 199 -5.42 -1.01 27.98
C GLY A 199 -6.64 -1.59 28.70
N ILE A 200 -7.60 -0.75 29.05
CA ILE A 200 -8.76 -1.13 29.89
C ILE A 200 -9.58 -2.26 29.26
N VAL A 201 -9.90 -2.17 27.97
CA VAL A 201 -10.78 -3.14 27.28
C VAL A 201 -10.17 -4.54 27.20
N PRO A 202 -8.95 -4.72 26.67
CA PRO A 202 -8.34 -6.04 26.64
C PRO A 202 -7.95 -6.57 28.02
N MET A 203 -7.57 -5.70 28.97
CA MET A 203 -7.21 -6.10 30.33
C MET A 203 -8.41 -6.67 31.11
N SER A 204 -9.58 -6.03 31.01
CA SER A 204 -10.79 -6.58 31.66
C SER A 204 -11.17 -7.94 31.08
N LEU A 205 -11.07 -8.09 29.76
CA LEU A 205 -11.36 -9.36 29.10
C LEU A 205 -10.34 -10.44 29.45
N SER A 206 -9.05 -10.10 29.56
CA SER A 206 -8.02 -11.08 29.92
C SER A 206 -8.16 -11.55 31.36
N LEU A 207 -8.51 -10.65 32.30
CA LEU A 207 -8.78 -11.02 33.69
C LEU A 207 -9.93 -12.03 33.79
N GLU A 208 -11.04 -11.78 33.10
CA GLU A 208 -12.20 -12.69 33.08
C GLU A 208 -11.85 -14.04 32.43
N LEU A 209 -11.13 -14.05 31.30
CA LEU A 209 -10.73 -15.29 30.64
C LEU A 209 -9.72 -16.08 31.48
N HIS A 210 -8.79 -15.40 32.13
CA HIS A 210 -7.78 -16.03 32.97
C HIS A 210 -8.42 -16.69 34.20
N GLU A 211 -9.44 -16.06 34.80
CA GLU A 211 -10.18 -16.65 35.92
C GLU A 211 -10.90 -17.95 35.52
N HIS A 212 -11.47 -18.01 34.31
CA HIS A 212 -12.21 -19.18 33.84
C HIS A 212 -11.33 -20.29 33.26
N PHE A 213 -10.27 -19.94 32.52
CA PHE A 213 -9.48 -20.88 31.71
C PHE A 213 -8.01 -20.99 32.11
N GLY A 214 -7.53 -20.14 33.03
CA GLY A 214 -6.12 -20.03 33.39
C GLY A 214 -5.24 -19.80 32.17
N VAL A 215 -4.23 -20.65 31.99
CA VAL A 215 -3.32 -20.60 30.82
C VAL A 215 -4.06 -20.70 29.48
N GLY A 216 -5.25 -21.33 29.45
CA GLY A 216 -6.09 -21.42 28.26
C GLY A 216 -6.57 -20.07 27.71
N ALA A 217 -6.58 -19.01 28.53
CA ALA A 217 -6.90 -17.65 28.10
C ALA A 217 -5.96 -17.18 26.96
N SER A 218 -4.66 -17.45 27.09
CA SER A 218 -3.67 -17.10 26.06
C SER A 218 -3.93 -17.81 24.73
N LEU A 219 -4.37 -19.06 24.76
CA LEU A 219 -4.74 -19.82 23.56
C LEU A 219 -6.00 -19.24 22.90
N LEU A 220 -6.99 -18.84 23.70
CA LEU A 220 -8.19 -18.17 23.18
C LEU A 220 -7.86 -16.84 22.51
N PHE A 221 -6.96 -16.03 23.09
CA PHE A 221 -6.48 -14.81 22.45
C PHE A 221 -5.71 -15.08 21.17
N LEU A 222 -4.89 -16.14 21.11
CA LEU A 222 -4.22 -16.54 19.86
C LEU A 222 -5.23 -16.97 18.78
N MET A 223 -6.30 -17.66 19.15
CA MET A 223 -7.39 -18.01 18.22
C MET A 223 -8.15 -16.77 17.76
N MET A 224 -8.45 -15.85 18.66
CA MET A 224 -9.09 -14.56 18.34
C MET A 224 -8.20 -13.71 17.42
N LEU A 225 -6.89 -13.71 17.65
CA LEU A 225 -5.89 -13.08 16.78
C LEU A 225 -5.89 -13.71 15.39
N GLY A 226 -5.93 -15.05 15.31
CA GLY A 226 -6.01 -15.79 14.06
C GLY A 226 -7.28 -15.48 13.27
N VAL A 227 -8.44 -15.47 13.93
CA VAL A 227 -9.72 -15.09 13.31
C VAL A 227 -9.68 -13.65 12.81
N GLY A 228 -9.22 -12.71 13.64
CA GLY A 228 -9.08 -11.30 13.25
C GLY A 228 -8.12 -11.12 12.08
N ALA A 229 -7.00 -11.84 12.07
CA ALA A 229 -6.00 -11.81 11.00
C ALA A 229 -6.58 -12.34 9.68
N ILE A 230 -7.30 -13.46 9.70
CA ILE A 230 -7.95 -14.01 8.50
C ILE A 230 -8.98 -13.00 7.96
N VAL A 231 -9.85 -12.46 8.84
CA VAL A 231 -10.87 -11.48 8.45
C VAL A 231 -10.25 -10.20 7.88
N MET A 232 -9.10 -9.76 8.40
CA MET A 232 -8.37 -8.60 7.89
C MET A 232 -7.64 -8.90 6.56
N ALA A 233 -7.00 -10.08 6.45
CA ALA A 233 -6.00 -10.40 5.44
C ALA A 233 -6.55 -11.07 4.16
N ASP A 234 -7.80 -11.56 4.18
CA ASP A 234 -8.37 -12.45 3.14
C ASP A 234 -8.13 -11.97 1.69
N THR A 235 -8.13 -10.66 1.41
CA THR A 235 -7.75 -10.16 0.07
C THR A 235 -6.42 -9.43 0.00
N ILE A 236 -5.82 -9.06 1.13
CA ILE A 236 -4.48 -8.47 1.13
C ILE A 236 -3.47 -9.56 0.73
N VAL A 237 -3.65 -10.79 1.23
CA VAL A 237 -2.84 -11.97 0.87
C VAL A 237 -2.95 -12.32 -0.61
N ALA A 238 -4.15 -12.18 -1.21
CA ALA A 238 -4.33 -12.43 -2.65
C ALA A 238 -3.65 -11.36 -3.54
N MET A 239 -3.52 -10.13 -3.05
CA MET A 239 -2.94 -9.02 -3.82
C MET A 239 -1.45 -8.77 -3.54
N LEU A 240 -0.93 -9.29 -2.42
CA LEU A 240 0.45 -9.12 -1.98
C LEU A 240 1.50 -9.60 -3.00
N PRO A 241 1.36 -10.79 -3.65
CA PRO A 241 2.38 -11.29 -4.56
C PRO A 241 2.58 -10.37 -5.76
N ALA A 242 1.49 -9.82 -6.30
CA ALA A 242 1.54 -8.91 -7.43
C ALA A 242 2.09 -7.52 -7.04
N ALA A 243 1.76 -7.01 -5.86
CA ALA A 243 2.27 -5.72 -5.38
C ALA A 243 3.77 -5.78 -5.01
N LEU A 244 4.21 -6.89 -4.40
CA LEU A 244 5.62 -7.14 -4.11
C LEU A 244 6.41 -7.35 -5.40
N ALA A 245 5.91 -8.16 -6.35
CA ALA A 245 6.57 -8.36 -7.65
C ALA A 245 6.83 -7.03 -8.37
N ASN A 246 5.82 -6.16 -8.45
CA ASN A 246 5.95 -4.84 -9.08
C ASN A 246 6.90 -3.89 -8.31
N SER A 247 6.98 -4.00 -6.99
CA SER A 247 7.90 -3.19 -6.18
C SER A 247 9.36 -3.64 -6.34
N PHE A 248 9.59 -4.95 -6.54
CA PHE A 248 10.91 -5.50 -6.83
C PHE A 248 11.37 -5.23 -8.27
N GLU A 249 10.46 -4.97 -9.22
CA GLU A 249 10.84 -4.52 -10.57
C GLU A 249 11.61 -3.19 -10.57
N PHE A 250 11.31 -2.28 -9.63
CA PHE A 250 12.09 -1.04 -9.45
C PHE A 250 13.56 -1.30 -9.03
N LEU A 251 13.85 -2.44 -8.38
CA LEU A 251 15.23 -2.87 -8.05
C LEU A 251 15.88 -3.74 -9.14
N SER A 252 15.13 -4.12 -10.19
CA SER A 252 15.69 -4.82 -11.34
C SER A 252 16.86 -4.11 -12.04
N PRO A 253 16.99 -2.77 -12.07
CA PRO A 253 18.16 -2.11 -12.65
C PRO A 253 19.43 -2.44 -11.87
N ILE A 254 19.34 -2.52 -10.54
CA ILE A 254 20.49 -2.70 -9.64
C ILE A 254 20.99 -4.16 -9.70
N TRP A 255 20.07 -5.11 -9.81
CA TRP A 255 20.39 -6.54 -9.89
C TRP A 255 20.78 -7.03 -11.29
N LYS A 256 20.28 -6.38 -12.36
CA LYS A 256 20.67 -6.68 -13.75
C LYS A 256 21.90 -5.91 -14.23
N THR A 257 22.46 -5.02 -13.41
CA THR A 257 23.74 -4.37 -13.75
C THR A 257 24.83 -5.42 -13.70
N ASP A 258 25.51 -5.67 -14.83
CA ASP A 258 26.63 -6.61 -14.94
C ASP A 258 27.82 -6.10 -14.09
N TRP A 259 27.82 -6.41 -12.79
CA TRP A 259 28.89 -6.09 -11.85
C TRP A 259 30.25 -6.69 -12.28
N SER A 260 30.22 -7.74 -13.11
CA SER A 260 31.42 -8.33 -13.74
C SER A 260 32.11 -7.34 -14.69
N SER A 261 31.34 -6.58 -15.49
CA SER A 261 31.86 -5.57 -16.40
C SER A 261 32.32 -4.30 -15.66
N ALA A 262 31.61 -3.92 -14.61
CA ALA A 262 31.97 -2.79 -13.76
C ALA A 262 33.25 -3.05 -12.95
N THR A 263 33.45 -4.27 -12.45
CA THR A 263 34.68 -4.65 -11.73
C THR A 263 35.86 -4.88 -12.67
N ALA A 264 35.63 -5.39 -13.89
CA ALA A 264 36.67 -5.51 -14.91
C ALA A 264 37.20 -4.12 -15.34
N SER A 265 36.31 -3.17 -15.63
CA SER A 265 36.69 -1.81 -16.00
C SER A 265 37.36 -1.03 -14.86
N LEU A 266 36.97 -1.27 -13.61
CA LEU A 266 37.66 -0.75 -12.43
C LEU A 266 39.05 -1.36 -12.25
N ARG A 267 39.20 -2.67 -12.46
CA ARG A 267 40.49 -3.37 -12.38
C ARG A 267 41.47 -2.88 -13.46
N GLU A 268 41.00 -2.66 -14.67
CA GLU A 268 41.80 -2.06 -15.76
C GLU A 268 42.25 -0.64 -15.39
N ARG A 269 41.32 0.21 -14.92
CA ARG A 269 41.64 1.57 -14.46
C ARG A 269 42.65 1.58 -13.32
N PHE A 270 42.50 0.71 -12.33
CA PHE A 270 43.48 0.58 -11.23
C PHE A 270 44.83 0.09 -11.73
N SER A 271 44.88 -0.83 -12.69
CA SER A 271 46.13 -1.30 -13.27
C SER A 271 46.87 -0.25 -14.10
N SER A 272 46.16 0.74 -14.66
CA SER A 272 46.77 1.89 -15.33
C SER A 272 47.30 2.97 -14.38
N ILE A 273 46.75 3.06 -13.16
CA ILE A 273 47.15 4.05 -12.15
C ILE A 273 48.38 3.59 -11.37
N PHE A 274 48.56 2.28 -11.21
CA PHE A 274 49.73 1.69 -10.58
C PHE A 274 50.53 0.89 -11.62
N PRO A 275 51.58 1.47 -12.23
CA PRO A 275 52.50 0.71 -13.05
C PRO A 275 53.05 -0.44 -12.22
N GLN A 276 52.91 -1.67 -12.72
CA GLN A 276 53.59 -2.83 -12.14
C GLN A 276 55.09 -2.49 -12.03
N PRO A 277 55.75 -2.72 -10.88
CA PRO A 277 57.19 -2.56 -10.82
C PRO A 277 57.79 -3.49 -11.88
N ALA A 278 58.56 -2.92 -12.81
CA ALA A 278 59.23 -3.68 -13.85
C ALA A 278 60.04 -4.79 -13.17
N LEU A 279 59.54 -6.02 -13.27
CA LEU A 279 60.27 -7.21 -12.87
C LEU A 279 61.56 -7.20 -13.68
N ALA A 280 62.68 -6.98 -12.99
CA ALA A 280 64.00 -7.04 -13.56
C ALA A 280 64.15 -8.38 -14.28
N THR A 281 64.19 -8.34 -15.61
CA THR A 281 64.49 -9.50 -16.44
C THR A 281 65.79 -10.11 -15.94
N PRO A 282 65.82 -11.36 -15.44
CA PRO A 282 67.06 -11.96 -15.02
C PRO A 282 67.93 -12.16 -16.27
N THR A 283 68.98 -11.35 -16.39
CA THR A 283 70.03 -11.46 -17.40
C THR A 283 70.62 -12.86 -17.30
N ARG A 284 70.26 -13.73 -18.26
CA ARG A 284 70.77 -15.10 -18.32
C ARG A 284 72.25 -15.04 -18.72
N THR A 285 73.15 -15.08 -17.75
CA THR A 285 74.59 -15.16 -17.99
C THR A 285 74.93 -16.52 -18.65
N PRO A 286 75.69 -16.54 -19.76
CA PRO A 286 76.07 -17.77 -20.42
C PRO A 286 77.11 -18.53 -19.57
N ARG A 287 76.72 -19.68 -19.03
CA ARG A 287 77.62 -20.58 -18.32
C ARG A 287 78.58 -21.22 -19.32
N ALA A 288 79.87 -20.89 -19.16
CA ALA A 288 80.97 -21.39 -19.98
C ALA A 288 80.99 -22.94 -20.04
N ARG A 289 81.06 -23.45 -21.27
CA ARG A 289 81.25 -24.86 -21.62
C ARG A 289 82.71 -25.22 -21.31
N ARG A 290 82.94 -25.89 -20.18
CA ARG A 290 84.24 -26.49 -19.87
C ARG A 290 84.47 -27.68 -20.80
N THR A 291 85.41 -27.54 -21.72
CA THR A 291 86.05 -28.64 -22.43
C THR A 291 86.93 -29.41 -21.44
N ALA A 292 86.72 -30.72 -21.34
CA ALA A 292 87.71 -31.65 -20.79
C ALA A 292 88.05 -32.66 -21.89
N ALA A 293 89.35 -32.77 -22.12
CA ALA A 293 90.00 -33.57 -23.14
C ALA A 293 89.93 -35.07 -22.83
N ALA A 294 89.99 -35.85 -23.91
CA ALA A 294 90.92 -36.97 -24.05
C ALA A 294 91.66 -36.76 -25.37
#